data_AF-A0A2V8X0N7-F1
#
_entry.id   AF-A0A2V8X0N7-F1
#
_cell.length_a   1.000
_cell.length_b   1.000
_cell.length_c   1.000
_cell.angle_alpha   90.00
_cell.angle_beta   90.00
_cell.angle_gamma   90.00
#
_symmetry.space_group_name_H-M   'P 1'
#
loop_
_entity.id
_entity.type
_entity.pdbx_description
1 polymer ?
#
loop_
_entity_poly.entity_id
_entity_poly.type
_entity_poly.pdbx_seq_one_letter_code
_entity_poly.pdbx_strand_id
1 'polypeptide(L)'
;MSQQFSVETAVCTEYQRLLADCQRALEIWDEHRAEVCQSRLRGKEAGDELLRLQAKYARAYTVLQRHANNCLLCQLVSRIEGQVSENSSEALSGNEMYA
;
A
#
# COMPACT_ATOMS: atom_id res chain seq x y z
N MET A 1 32.16 -23.02 3.36
CA MET A 1 31.39 -22.23 4.35
C MET A 1 30.47 -21.30 3.58
N SER A 2 29.21 -21.68 3.42
CA SER A 2 28.17 -20.86 2.79
C SER A 2 27.70 -19.81 3.80
N GLN A 3 28.09 -18.56 3.59
CA GLN A 3 27.56 -17.42 4.34
C GLN A 3 26.06 -17.31 4.00
N GLN A 4 25.21 -17.78 4.92
CA GLN A 4 23.80 -17.43 4.93
C GLN A 4 23.73 -15.95 5.28
N PHE A 5 23.57 -15.10 4.27
CA PHE A 5 23.16 -13.72 4.49
C PHE A 5 21.75 -13.77 5.08
N SER A 6 21.63 -13.65 6.40
CA SER A 6 20.36 -13.30 7.02
C SER A 6 20.05 -11.88 6.57
N VAL A 7 19.23 -11.76 5.52
CA VAL A 7 18.63 -10.49 5.14
C VAL A 7 17.65 -10.14 6.25
N GLU A 8 18.16 -9.52 7.30
CA GLU A 8 17.33 -8.79 8.24
C GLU A 8 16.60 -7.76 7.38
N THR A 9 15.29 -7.95 7.19
CA THR A 9 14.48 -7.18 6.24
C THR A 9 14.55 -5.72 6.63
N ALA A 10 15.44 -4.96 5.98
CA ALA A 10 15.62 -3.56 6.27
C ALA A 10 14.30 -2.84 5.94
N VAL A 11 13.63 -2.33 6.98
CA VAL A 11 12.38 -1.61 6.84
C VAL A 11 12.68 -0.16 6.47
N CYS A 12 12.03 0.34 5.43
CA CYS A 12 12.11 1.76 5.10
C CYS A 12 11.24 2.58 6.06
N THR A 13 11.88 3.24 7.03
CA THR A 13 11.20 4.04 8.06
C THR A 13 10.40 5.20 7.48
N GLU A 14 10.92 5.86 6.44
CA GLU A 14 10.20 6.96 5.79
C GLU A 14 8.97 6.46 5.04
N TYR A 15 9.05 5.30 4.37
CA TYR A 15 7.87 4.66 3.78
C TYR A 15 6.81 4.36 4.84
N GLN A 16 7.20 3.82 6.00
CA GLN A 16 6.26 3.55 7.11
C GLN A 16 5.58 4.83 7.61
N ARG A 17 6.33 5.92 7.74
CA ARG A 17 5.78 7.22 8.13
C ARG A 17 4.78 7.73 7.10
N LEU A 18 5.15 7.71 5.81
CA LEU A 18 4.29 8.14 4.71
C LEU A 18 3.04 7.26 4.59
N LEU A 19 3.17 5.96 4.85
CA LEU A 19 2.05 5.03 4.87
C LEU A 19 1.08 5.37 6.00
N ALA A 20 1.58 5.60 7.21
CA ALA A 20 0.77 6.01 8.34
C ALA A 20 0.07 7.36 8.07
N ASP A 21 0.75 8.32 7.46
CA ASP A 21 0.17 9.61 7.06
C ASP A 21 -0.97 9.41 6.04
N CYS A 22 -0.76 8.55 5.05
CA CYS A 22 -1.75 8.20 4.03
C CYS A 22 -2.98 7.49 4.62
N GLN A 23 -2.77 6.55 5.54
CA GLN A 23 -3.84 5.81 6.22
C GLN A 23 -4.69 6.75 7.08
N ARG A 24 -4.08 7.62 7.88
CA ARG A 24 -4.83 8.61 8.66
C ARG A 24 -5.66 9.54 7.78
N ALA A 25 -5.11 9.97 6.64
CA ALA A 25 -5.87 10.81 5.70
C ALA A 25 -7.06 10.06 5.06
N LEU A 26 -6.91 8.75 4.81
CA LEU A 26 -7.98 7.90 4.30
C LEU A 26 -9.08 7.72 5.34
N GLU A 27 -8.72 7.38 6.58
CA GLU A 27 -9.67 7.19 7.69
C GLU A 27 -10.55 8.42 7.90
N ILE A 28 -9.93 9.61 7.97
CA ILE A 28 -10.67 10.88 8.12
C ILE A 28 -11.63 11.11 6.94
N TRP A 29 -11.19 10.85 5.72
CA TRP A 29 -12.04 11.03 4.54
C TRP A 29 -13.21 10.03 4.53
N ASP A 30 -12.95 8.77 4.86
CA ASP A 30 -13.98 7.72 4.90
C ASP A 30 -15.00 7.97 6.02
N GLU A 31 -14.55 8.40 7.21
CA GLU A 31 -15.41 8.78 8.33
C GLU A 31 -16.33 9.94 7.95
N HIS A 32 -15.77 11.05 7.44
CA HIS A 32 -16.58 12.18 6.99
C HIS A 32 -17.54 11.81 5.85
N ARG A 33 -17.10 10.94 4.93
CA ARG A 33 -17.98 10.43 3.86
C ARG A 33 -19.14 9.64 4.45
N ALA A 34 -18.89 8.81 5.46
CA ALA A 34 -19.93 8.07 6.15
C ALA A 34 -20.90 9.01 6.89
N GLU A 35 -20.40 10.03 7.58
CA GLU A 35 -21.24 11.04 8.24
C GLU A 35 -22.15 11.78 7.26
N VAL A 36 -21.63 12.23 6.12
CA VAL A 36 -22.44 12.92 5.09
C VAL A 36 -23.54 12.00 4.56
N CYS A 37 -23.22 10.72 4.34
CA CYS A 37 -24.19 9.71 3.89
C CYS A 37 -25.27 9.42 4.95
N GLN A 38 -24.89 9.22 6.21
CA GLN A 38 -25.78 8.83 7.31
C GLN A 38 -26.67 9.99 7.77
N SER A 39 -26.06 11.15 8.01
CA SER A 39 -26.70 12.35 8.54
C SER A 39 -27.48 13.13 7.47
N ARG A 40 -27.40 12.69 6.20
CA ARG A 40 -27.91 13.41 5.02
C ARG A 40 -27.49 14.87 5.04
N LEU A 41 -26.27 15.16 5.49
CA LEU A 41 -25.72 16.51 5.47
C LEU A 41 -25.66 16.95 4.01
N ARG A 42 -26.52 17.89 3.66
CA ARG A 42 -26.66 18.43 2.31
C ARG A 42 -26.23 19.87 2.34
N GLY A 43 -25.41 20.24 1.37
CA GLY A 43 -24.92 21.60 1.26
C GLY A 43 -23.60 21.63 0.55
N LYS A 44 -23.31 22.79 -0.05
CA LYS A 44 -22.05 23.04 -0.73
C LYS A 44 -20.87 22.86 0.22
N GLU A 45 -20.97 23.32 1.47
CA GLU A 45 -19.91 23.23 2.47
C GLU A 45 -19.53 21.78 2.80
N ALA A 46 -20.52 20.89 2.99
CA ALA A 46 -20.25 19.47 3.23
C ALA A 46 -19.56 18.80 2.03
N GLY A 47 -19.98 19.15 0.80
CA GLY A 47 -19.34 18.70 -0.42
C GLY A 47 -17.91 19.23 -0.58
N ASP A 48 -17.70 20.52 -0.33
CA ASP A 48 -16.40 21.19 -0.42
C ASP A 48 -15.42 20.59 0.59
N GLU A 49 -15.87 20.30 1.82
CA GLU A 49 -15.07 19.64 2.85
C GLU A 49 -14.69 18.20 2.45
N LEU A 50 -15.63 17.42 1.93
CA LEU A 50 -15.34 16.08 1.41
C LEU A 50 -14.30 16.10 0.29
N LEU A 51 -14.43 17.02 -0.67
CA LEU A 51 -13.46 17.20 -1.75
C LEU A 51 -12.09 17.62 -1.20
N ARG A 52 -12.06 18.50 -0.20
CA ARG A 52 -10.82 18.92 0.47
C ARG A 52 -10.11 17.74 1.15
N LEU A 53 -10.86 16.88 1.83
CA LEU A 53 -10.32 15.68 2.49
C LEU A 53 -9.85 14.64 1.48
N GLN A 54 -10.64 14.38 0.44
CA GLN A 54 -10.24 13.51 -0.68
C GLN A 54 -8.93 13.98 -1.30
N ALA A 55 -8.79 15.29 -1.54
CA ALA A 55 -7.56 15.86 -2.09
C ALA A 55 -6.37 15.72 -1.13
N LYS A 56 -6.58 15.78 0.20
CA LYS A 56 -5.52 15.51 1.19
C LYS A 56 -5.06 14.06 1.12
N TYR A 57 -5.99 13.11 1.09
CA TYR A 57 -5.66 11.68 0.91
C TYR A 57 -4.90 11.43 -0.40
N ALA A 58 -5.40 11.93 -1.53
CA ALA A 58 -4.76 11.75 -2.83
C ALA A 58 -3.31 12.28 -2.87
N ARG A 59 -3.05 13.42 -2.21
CA ARG A 59 -1.70 13.97 -2.07
C ARG A 59 -0.80 13.06 -1.22
N ALA A 60 -1.27 12.60 -0.07
CA ALA A 60 -0.50 11.70 0.79
C ALA A 60 -0.15 10.39 0.06
N TYR A 61 -1.13 9.81 -0.66
CA TYR A 61 -0.92 8.64 -1.48
C TYR A 61 0.11 8.87 -2.60
N THR A 62 0.03 10.00 -3.30
CA THR A 62 0.99 10.35 -4.36
C THR A 62 2.41 10.45 -3.82
N VAL A 63 2.59 11.05 -2.64
CA VAL A 63 3.91 11.15 -1.99
C VAL A 63 4.44 9.77 -1.59
N LEU A 64 3.59 8.92 -1.01
CA LEU A 64 3.94 7.53 -0.68
C LEU A 64 4.36 6.74 -1.92
N GLN A 65 3.54 6.77 -2.98
CA GLN A 65 3.81 6.07 -4.23
C GLN A 65 5.11 6.56 -4.88
N ARG A 66 5.33 7.88 -4.88
CA ARG A 66 6.59 8.47 -5.37
C ARG A 66 7.78 7.99 -4.55
N HIS A 67 7.65 7.88 -3.23
CA HIS A 67 8.72 7.36 -2.38
C HIS A 67 9.00 5.89 -2.70
N ALA A 68 7.97 5.05 -2.74
CA ALA A 68 8.09 3.63 -3.06
C ALA A 68 8.83 3.38 -4.39
N ASN A 69 8.53 4.22 -5.40
CA ASN A 69 9.13 4.12 -6.73
C ASN A 69 10.57 4.63 -6.82
N ASN A 70 11.02 5.49 -5.91
CA ASN A 70 12.35 6.14 -5.99
C ASN A 70 13.32 5.71 -4.88
N CYS A 71 12.81 5.10 -3.80
CA CYS A 71 13.63 4.64 -2.69
C CYS A 71 14.26 3.28 -3.04
N LEU A 72 15.59 3.21 -3.06
CA LEU A 72 16.34 1.98 -3.36
C LEU A 72 15.95 0.82 -2.43
N LEU A 73 15.69 1.12 -1.16
CA LEU A 73 15.28 0.12 -0.19
C LEU A 73 13.88 -0.43 -0.50
N CYS A 74 12.91 0.45 -0.81
CA CYS A 74 11.57 0.03 -1.23
C CYS A 74 11.59 -0.77 -2.55
N GLN A 75 12.41 -0.35 -3.51
CA GLN A 75 12.60 -1.08 -4.77
C GLN A 75 13.20 -2.47 -4.54
N LEU A 76 14.19 -2.58 -3.64
CA LEU A 76 14.81 -3.86 -3.29
C LEU A 76 13.79 -4.80 -2.64
N VAL A 77 13.04 -4.31 -1.65
CA VAL A 77 11.98 -5.08 -0.98
C VAL A 77 10.91 -5.52 -1.98
N SER A 78 10.43 -4.62 -2.84
CA SER A 78 9.41 -4.95 -3.85
C SER A 78 9.87 -6.02 -4.85
N ARG A 79 11.16 -6.05 -5.23
CA ARG A 79 11.71 -7.09 -6.10
C ARG A 79 11.79 -8.45 -5.40
N ILE A 80 12.16 -8.46 -4.12
CA ILE A 80 12.20 -9.69 -3.32
C ILE A 80 10.78 -10.24 -3.16
N GLU A 81 9.80 -9.38 -2.84
CA GLU A 81 8.39 -9.76 -2.74
C GLU A 81 7.82 -10.28 -4.08
N GLY A 82 8.17 -9.65 -5.21
CA GLY A 82 7.75 -10.10 -6.54
C GLY A 82 8.29 -11.49 -6.92
N GLN A 83 9.55 -11.79 -6.58
CA GLN A 83 10.17 -13.09 -6.87
C GLN A 83 9.58 -14.25 -6.06
N VAL A 84 9.08 -14.00 -4.85
CA VAL A 84 8.39 -15.02 -4.04
C VAL A 84 7.07 -15.46 -4.70
N SER A 85 6.43 -14.58 -5.47
CA SER A 85 5.19 -14.89 -6.18
C SER A 85 5.40 -15.76 -7.43
N GLU A 86 6.53 -15.63 -8.12
CA GLU A 86 6.79 -16.36 -9.38
C GLU A 86 7.24 -17.81 -9.13
N ASN A 87 8.03 -18.05 -8.08
CA ASN A 87 8.51 -19.40 -7.73
C ASN A 87 7.45 -20.35 -7.16
N SER A 88 6.27 -19.84 -6.79
CA SER A 88 5.20 -20.69 -6.21
C SER A 88 4.31 -21.37 -7.27
N SER A 89 4.59 -21.16 -8.56
CA SER A 89 3.79 -21.71 -9.66
C SER A 89 4.43 -22.91 -10.40
N GLU A 90 5.64 -23.33 -10.02
CA GLU A 90 6.36 -24.46 -10.63
C GLU A 90 6.47 -25.70 -9.73
N ALA A 91 5.47 -25.98 -8.90
CA ALA A 91 5.39 -27.27 -8.20
C ALA A 91 3.99 -27.87 -8.32
N LEU A 92 3.94 -29.05 -8.96
CA LEU A 92 2.83 -30.00 -9.09
C LEU A 92 1.97 -29.91 -10.36
N SER A 93 2.60 -29.95 -11.53
CA SER A 93 2.07 -30.70 -12.68
C SER A 93 2.83 -32.02 -12.81
N GLY A 94 2.75 -32.85 -11.77
CA GLY A 94 3.15 -34.26 -11.82
C GLY A 94 2.01 -35.06 -12.46
N ASN A 95 2.07 -35.19 -13.77
CA ASN A 95 1.14 -35.96 -14.59
C ASN A 95 1.18 -37.44 -14.16
N GLU A 96 0.10 -37.95 -13.55
CA GLU A 96 -0.14 -39.39 -13.43
C GLU A 96 -0.31 -39.96 -14.84
N MET A 97 0.60 -40.85 -15.24
CA MET A 97 0.45 -41.60 -16.49
C MET A 97 1.08 -42.99 -16.38
N TYR A 98 0.20 -43.99 -16.49
CA TYR A 98 0.41 -45.42 -16.81
C TYR A 98 1.06 -46.30 -15.72
N ALA A 99 0.58 -47.50 -15.41
CA ALA A 99 -0.53 -48.32 -15.92
C ALA A 99 -0.95 -49.34 -14.84
#